data_AF-A0A644UJZ7-F1
#
_entry.id   AF-A0A644UJZ7-F1
#
_cell.length_a   1.000
_cell.length_b   1.000
_cell.length_c   1.000
_cell.angle_alpha   90.00
_cell.angle_beta   90.00
_cell.angle_gamma   90.00
#
_symmetry.space_group_name_H-M   'P 1'
#
loop_
_entity.id
_entity.type
_entity.pdbx_description
1 polymer ?
#
loop_
_entity_poly.entity_id
_entity_poly.type
_entity_poly.pdbx_seq_one_letter_code
_entity_poly.pdbx_strand_id
1 'polypeptide(L)'
;MLLLAGKGYVSLDVEYIDGTKIESKANKYTFVWRKSVEKNRDKLLDKIRILLEQIDDTIAQDKATENQSVAFTPAAISDLARELKEALAEQPAARTREENKARRARVKEIKELEKHGDKLAEYDQHLQTLGDRNSYSKSDPSATFMRMKEDAMNNGQTKPGYNLQIGIENQ
;
A
#
# COMPACT_ATOMS: atom_id res chain seq x y z
N MET A 1 4.74 -13.70 32.83
CA MET A 1 5.17 -13.52 34.24
C MET A 1 4.10 -13.88 35.26
N LEU A 2 2.86 -13.35 35.18
CA LEU A 2 1.79 -13.64 36.15
C LEU A 2 1.54 -15.15 36.41
N LEU A 3 1.66 -15.99 35.38
CA LEU A 3 1.53 -17.44 35.51
C LEU A 3 2.65 -18.10 36.35
N LEU A 4 3.88 -17.57 36.28
CA LEU A 4 5.03 -18.09 37.02
C LEU A 4 4.99 -17.62 38.48
N ALA A 5 4.56 -16.38 38.71
CA ALA A 5 4.36 -15.82 40.04
C ALA A 5 3.24 -16.54 40.80
N GLY A 6 2.12 -16.83 40.13
CA GLY A 6 1.03 -17.64 40.71
C GLY A 6 1.43 -19.08 41.05
N LYS A 7 2.55 -19.57 40.50
CA LYS A 7 3.12 -20.89 40.83
C LYS A 7 4.27 -20.80 41.85
N GLY A 8 4.60 -19.61 42.36
CA GLY A 8 5.65 -19.39 43.36
C GLY A 8 7.08 -19.54 42.83
N TYR A 9 7.30 -19.56 41.51
CA TYR A 9 8.64 -19.66 40.92
C TYR A 9 9.39 -18.33 40.82
N VAL A 10 8.67 -17.22 40.97
CA VAL A 10 9.15 -15.84 40.88
C VAL A 10 8.35 -15.00 41.88
N SER A 11 9.00 -14.09 42.62
CA SER A 11 8.35 -13.33 43.69
C SER A 11 7.75 -12.01 43.18
N LEU A 12 8.25 -11.49 42.06
CA LEU A 12 8.00 -10.18 41.49
C LEU A 12 8.37 -9.01 42.42
N ASP A 13 9.17 -9.23 43.47
CA ASP A 13 9.55 -8.17 44.42
C ASP A 13 10.64 -7.25 43.85
N VAL A 14 11.64 -7.81 43.16
CA VAL A 14 12.71 -7.06 42.50
C VAL A 14 13.01 -7.69 41.14
N GLU A 15 12.66 -6.98 40.06
CA GLU A 15 12.90 -7.41 38.70
C GLU A 15 13.92 -6.50 38.00
N TYR A 16 14.97 -7.09 37.41
CA TYR A 16 15.91 -6.38 36.55
C TYR A 16 15.55 -6.65 35.09
N ILE A 17 15.23 -5.59 34.36
CA ILE A 17 14.93 -5.66 32.93
C ILE A 17 16.11 -5.08 32.16
N ASP A 18 16.79 -5.90 31.37
CA ASP A 18 17.77 -5.44 30.39
C ASP A 18 17.20 -5.51 28.97
N GLY A 19 17.51 -4.50 28.16
CA GLY A 19 17.01 -4.35 26.80
C GLY A 19 18.15 -4.27 25.80
N THR A 20 18.23 -5.24 24.90
CA THR A 20 19.18 -5.20 23.78
C THR A 20 18.48 -4.98 22.45
N LYS A 21 19.11 -4.19 21.57
CA LYS A 21 18.63 -3.98 20.20
C LYS A 21 19.44 -4.84 19.26
N ILE A 22 18.76 -5.65 18.45
CA ILE A 22 19.39 -6.53 17.47
C ILE A 22 18.97 -6.06 16.07
N GLU A 23 19.94 -5.82 15.19
CA GLU A 23 19.67 -5.48 13.79
C GLU A 23 19.06 -6.68 13.07
N SER A 24 17.95 -6.49 12.37
CA SER A 24 17.38 -7.54 11.52
C SER A 24 18.24 -7.75 10.29
N LYS A 25 18.29 -8.99 9.77
CA LYS A 25 18.87 -9.31 8.46
C LYS A 25 17.95 -8.85 7.32
N ALA A 26 17.53 -7.60 7.36
CA ALA A 26 16.68 -6.96 6.37
C ALA A 26 17.54 -6.11 5.42
N ASN A 27 17.13 -6.02 4.16
CA ASN A 27 17.85 -5.18 3.20
C ASN A 27 17.65 -3.70 3.54
N LYS A 28 18.77 -2.97 3.71
CA LYS A 28 18.86 -1.55 4.12
C LYS A 28 18.14 -0.54 3.22
N TYR A 29 17.59 -0.96 2.08
CA TYR A 29 16.92 -0.04 1.14
C TYR A 29 15.46 -0.43 0.84
N THR A 30 14.89 -1.42 1.52
CA THR A 30 13.61 -2.01 1.13
C THR A 30 12.50 -1.71 2.14
N PHE A 31 12.22 -0.43 2.40
CA PHE A 31 11.24 -0.02 3.40
C PHE A 31 10.00 0.62 2.79
N VAL A 32 8.89 0.45 3.50
CA VAL A 32 7.62 1.07 3.19
C VAL A 32 7.21 1.93 4.38
N TRP A 33 6.81 3.16 4.09
CA TRP A 33 6.45 4.16 5.09
C TRP A 33 4.97 4.52 4.95
N ARG A 34 4.21 4.45 6.04
CA ARG A 34 2.78 4.75 6.06
C ARG A 34 2.45 6.09 5.39
N LYS A 35 3.08 7.17 5.85
CA LYS A 35 2.84 8.53 5.31
C LYS A 35 3.11 8.63 3.81
N SER A 36 4.09 7.88 3.30
CA SER A 36 4.41 7.86 1.86
C SER A 36 3.35 7.08 1.09
N VAL A 37 2.90 5.94 1.62
CA VAL A 37 1.82 5.12 1.05
C VAL A 37 0.52 5.93 1.00
N GLU A 38 0.08 6.51 2.11
CA GLU A 38 -1.14 7.32 2.20
C GLU A 38 -1.11 8.48 1.20
N LYS A 39 -0.05 9.30 1.23
CA LYS A 39 0.09 10.43 0.30
C LYS A 39 0.06 10.02 -1.17
N ASN A 40 0.71 8.91 -1.51
CA ASN A 40 0.74 8.44 -2.89
C ASN A 40 -0.57 7.77 -3.31
N ARG A 41 -1.27 7.13 -2.37
CA ARG A 41 -2.61 6.58 -2.55
C ARG A 41 -3.62 7.70 -2.83
N ASP A 42 -3.60 8.78 -2.05
CA ASP A 42 -4.49 9.93 -2.26
C ASP A 42 -4.26 10.56 -3.65
N LYS A 43 -2.99 10.78 -4.01
CA LYS A 43 -2.64 11.26 -5.36
C LYS A 43 -3.08 10.32 -6.47
N LEU A 44 -3.07 9.01 -6.23
CA LEU A 44 -3.54 8.04 -7.20
C LEU A 44 -5.07 8.12 -7.36
N LEU A 45 -5.80 8.30 -6.25
CA LEU A 45 -7.24 8.52 -6.29
C LEU A 45 -7.62 9.77 -7.08
N ASP A 46 -6.88 10.86 -6.90
CA ASP A 46 -7.10 12.09 -7.69
C ASP A 46 -6.82 11.87 -9.19
N LYS A 47 -5.80 11.08 -9.54
CA LYS A 47 -5.55 10.72 -10.94
C LYS A 47 -6.66 9.85 -11.53
N ILE A 48 -7.18 8.90 -10.76
CA ILE A 48 -8.31 8.06 -11.19
C ILE A 48 -9.53 8.94 -11.42
N ARG A 49 -9.84 9.88 -10.52
CA ARG A 49 -10.95 10.85 -10.70
C ARG A 49 -10.83 11.60 -12.03
N ILE A 50 -9.67 12.21 -12.27
CA ILE A 50 -9.43 12.98 -13.50
C ILE A 50 -9.55 12.08 -14.75
N LEU A 51 -9.04 10.84 -14.68
CA LEU A 51 -9.13 9.90 -15.80
C LEU A 51 -10.58 9.48 -16.08
N LEU A 52 -11.38 9.27 -15.03
CA LEU A 52 -12.80 8.96 -15.17
C LEU A 52 -13.59 10.13 -15.75
N GLU A 53 -13.33 11.36 -15.27
CA GLU A 53 -13.93 12.58 -15.86
C GLU A 53 -13.59 12.72 -17.35
N GLN A 54 -12.35 12.42 -17.74
CA GLN A 54 -11.95 12.43 -19.17
C GLN A 54 -12.69 11.37 -19.99
N ILE A 55 -12.87 10.17 -19.44
CA ILE A 55 -13.62 9.10 -20.08
C ILE A 55 -15.10 9.52 -20.23
N ASP A 56 -15.70 10.05 -19.16
CA ASP A 56 -17.09 10.50 -19.13
C ASP A 56 -17.32 11.68 -20.08
N ASP A 57 -16.45 12.67 -20.15
CA ASP A 57 -16.54 13.77 -21.14
C ASP A 57 -16.50 13.23 -22.57
N THR A 58 -15.66 12.22 -22.83
CA THR A 58 -15.54 11.59 -24.15
C THR A 58 -16.77 10.72 -24.48
N ILE A 59 -17.40 10.11 -23.47
CA ILE A 59 -18.63 9.32 -23.63
C ILE A 59 -19.84 10.24 -23.75
N ALA A 60 -19.94 11.31 -22.96
CA ALA A 60 -21.02 12.29 -22.99
C ALA A 60 -21.07 13.04 -24.33
N GLN A 61 -19.92 13.29 -24.97
CA GLN A 61 -19.87 13.76 -26.35
C GLN A 61 -20.42 12.75 -27.36
N ASP A 62 -20.39 11.45 -27.04
CA ASP A 62 -20.86 10.35 -27.90
C ASP A 62 -22.30 9.85 -27.57
N LYS A 63 -22.79 10.01 -26.33
CA LYS A 63 -24.16 9.71 -25.86
C LYS A 63 -24.33 10.08 -24.37
N ALA A 64 -25.45 10.73 -24.04
CA ALA A 64 -25.85 11.07 -22.67
C ALA A 64 -26.16 9.81 -21.83
N THR A 65 -25.40 9.52 -20.78
CA THR A 65 -25.77 8.53 -19.75
C THR A 65 -25.30 8.98 -18.37
N GLU A 66 -26.08 8.58 -17.37
CA GLU A 66 -26.15 9.11 -16.00
C GLU A 66 -24.87 8.94 -15.17
N ASN A 67 -24.60 9.97 -14.36
CA ASN A 67 -23.53 10.04 -13.37
C ASN A 67 -23.65 8.90 -12.34
N GLN A 68 -22.93 7.80 -12.53
CA GLN A 68 -22.71 6.83 -11.45
C GLN A 68 -21.59 7.33 -10.55
N SER A 69 -21.89 7.46 -9.25
CA SER A 69 -20.86 7.67 -8.23
C SER A 69 -19.99 6.42 -8.13
N VAL A 70 -18.85 6.40 -8.83
CA VAL A 70 -17.93 5.26 -8.79
C VAL A 70 -17.28 5.17 -7.41
N ALA A 71 -17.49 4.04 -6.73
CA ALA A 71 -16.76 3.73 -5.52
C ALA A 71 -15.27 3.53 -5.86
N PHE A 72 -14.36 4.26 -5.21
CA PHE A 72 -12.92 4.15 -5.46
C PHE A 72 -12.30 2.95 -4.74
N THR A 73 -12.81 1.74 -5.02
CA THR A 73 -12.23 0.49 -4.55
C THR A 73 -11.49 -0.19 -5.71
N PRO A 74 -10.42 -0.98 -5.44
CA PRO A 74 -9.71 -1.69 -6.50
C PRO A 74 -10.63 -2.59 -7.34
N ALA A 75 -11.58 -3.26 -6.69
CA ALA A 75 -12.57 -4.11 -7.36
C ALA A 75 -13.47 -3.30 -8.30
N ALA A 76 -14.03 -2.18 -7.83
CA ALA A 76 -14.89 -1.34 -8.65
C ALA A 76 -14.15 -0.73 -9.86
N ILE A 77 -12.89 -0.33 -9.69
CA ILE A 77 -12.06 0.15 -10.80
C ILE A 77 -11.82 -0.97 -11.83
N SER A 78 -11.56 -2.18 -11.37
CA SER A 78 -11.34 -3.33 -12.25
C SER A 78 -12.63 -3.73 -13.00
N ASP A 79 -13.78 -3.70 -12.33
CA ASP A 79 -15.08 -3.96 -12.95
C ASP A 79 -15.43 -2.89 -13.99
N LEU A 80 -15.23 -1.61 -13.66
CA LEU A 80 -15.45 -0.52 -14.59
C LEU A 80 -14.54 -0.62 -15.83
N ALA A 81 -13.26 -0.94 -15.63
CA ALA A 81 -12.35 -1.16 -16.75
C ALA A 81 -12.79 -2.32 -17.65
N ARG A 82 -13.36 -3.38 -17.07
CA ARG A 82 -13.94 -4.51 -17.81
C ARG A 82 -15.17 -4.10 -18.60
N GLU A 83 -16.11 -3.38 -17.99
CA GLU A 83 -17.31 -2.85 -18.66
C GLU A 83 -16.96 -1.94 -19.83
N LEU A 84 -16.02 -0.99 -19.63
CA LEU A 84 -15.55 -0.10 -20.70
C LEU A 84 -14.90 -0.87 -21.86
N LYS A 85 -14.21 -1.97 -21.55
CA LYS A 85 -13.56 -2.82 -22.55
C LYS A 85 -14.58 -3.64 -23.35
N GLU A 86 -15.61 -4.15 -22.69
CA GLU A 86 -16.74 -4.84 -23.34
C GLU A 86 -17.51 -3.88 -24.25
N ALA A 87 -17.87 -2.69 -23.75
CA ALA A 87 -18.53 -1.64 -24.52
C ALA A 87 -17.70 -1.21 -25.75
N LEU A 88 -16.37 -1.14 -25.64
CA LEU A 88 -15.49 -0.83 -26.76
C LEU A 88 -15.40 -1.97 -27.79
N ALA A 89 -15.58 -3.22 -27.37
CA ALA A 89 -15.56 -4.39 -28.25
C ALA A 89 -16.86 -4.52 -29.06
N GLU A 90 -18.00 -4.09 -28.51
CA GLU A 90 -19.29 -4.05 -29.21
C GLU A 90 -19.38 -2.95 -30.27
N GLN A 91 -18.51 -1.92 -30.20
CA GLN A 91 -18.48 -0.86 -31.20
C GLN A 91 -18.04 -1.41 -32.58
N PRO A 92 -18.68 -0.95 -33.68
CA PRO A 92 -18.33 -1.40 -35.03
C PRO A 92 -16.87 -1.09 -35.35
N ALA A 93 -16.27 -1.92 -36.22
CA ALA A 93 -14.90 -1.72 -36.66
C ALA A 93 -14.72 -0.32 -37.28
N ALA A 94 -13.74 0.42 -36.78
CA ALA A 94 -13.39 1.75 -37.27
C ALA A 94 -13.15 1.73 -38.79
N ARG A 95 -13.85 2.61 -39.50
CA ARG A 95 -13.86 2.70 -40.97
C ARG A 95 -12.85 3.74 -41.47
N THR A 96 -12.49 4.70 -40.62
CA THR A 96 -11.55 5.78 -40.93
C THR A 96 -10.26 5.69 -40.08
N ARG A 97 -9.25 6.48 -40.46
CA ARG A 97 -7.97 6.58 -39.72
C ARG A 97 -8.17 7.27 -38.38
N GLU A 98 -9.05 8.27 -38.35
CA GLU A 98 -9.41 9.09 -37.19
C GLU A 98 -10.14 8.26 -36.14
N GLU A 99 -11.14 7.47 -36.54
CA GLU A 99 -11.84 6.52 -35.67
C GLU A 99 -10.89 5.46 -35.10
N ASN A 100 -9.93 4.97 -35.90
CA ASN A 100 -8.91 4.04 -35.40
C ASN A 100 -7.99 4.69 -34.38
N LYS A 101 -7.65 5.98 -34.55
CA LYS A 101 -6.86 6.75 -33.58
C LYS A 101 -7.62 6.94 -32.27
N ALA A 102 -8.90 7.32 -32.34
CA ALA A 102 -9.77 7.46 -31.17
C ALA A 102 -9.93 6.13 -30.41
N ARG A 103 -10.19 5.02 -31.13
CA ARG A 103 -10.28 3.68 -30.51
C ARG A 103 -8.98 3.29 -29.80
N ARG A 104 -7.80 3.57 -30.39
CA ARG A 104 -6.50 3.31 -29.74
C ARG A 104 -6.28 4.16 -28.49
N ALA A 105 -6.77 5.40 -28.47
CA ALA A 105 -6.71 6.25 -27.28
C ALA A 105 -7.57 5.66 -26.15
N ARG A 106 -8.81 5.26 -26.44
CA ARG A 106 -9.69 4.59 -25.45
C ARG A 106 -9.09 3.31 -24.88
N VAL A 107 -8.51 2.45 -25.73
CA VAL A 107 -7.80 1.24 -25.25
C VAL A 107 -6.66 1.60 -24.29
N LYS A 108 -5.95 2.70 -24.56
CA LYS A 108 -4.85 3.15 -23.71
C LYS A 108 -5.35 3.67 -22.36
N GLU A 109 -6.43 4.44 -22.35
CA GLU A 109 -7.10 4.94 -21.14
C GLU A 109 -7.60 3.80 -20.27
N ILE A 110 -8.30 2.81 -20.84
CA ILE A 110 -8.75 1.61 -20.12
C ILE A 110 -7.56 0.87 -19.50
N LYS A 111 -6.46 0.69 -20.25
CA LYS A 111 -5.25 0.05 -19.73
C LYS A 111 -4.57 0.86 -18.62
N GLU A 112 -4.69 2.19 -18.66
CA GLU A 112 -4.18 3.05 -17.60
C GLU A 112 -5.04 2.95 -16.33
N LEU A 113 -6.36 2.86 -16.50
CA LEU A 113 -7.31 2.62 -15.42
C LEU A 113 -7.05 1.26 -14.73
N GLU A 114 -6.85 0.18 -15.50
CA GLU A 114 -6.46 -1.15 -14.97
C GLU A 114 -5.19 -1.05 -14.09
N LYS A 115 -4.14 -0.38 -14.60
CA LYS A 115 -2.89 -0.18 -13.85
C LYS A 115 -3.10 0.63 -12.56
N HIS A 116 -4.00 1.61 -12.59
CA HIS A 116 -4.33 2.38 -11.39
C HIS A 116 -5.08 1.52 -10.37
N GLY A 117 -5.99 0.64 -10.81
CA GLY A 117 -6.64 -0.36 -9.97
C GLY A 117 -5.63 -1.29 -9.27
N ASP A 118 -4.70 -1.87 -10.03
CA ASP A 118 -3.64 -2.72 -9.49
C ASP A 118 -2.78 -1.99 -8.45
N LYS A 119 -2.43 -0.73 -8.75
CA LYS A 119 -1.62 0.09 -7.84
C LYS A 119 -2.38 0.46 -6.56
N LEU A 120 -3.69 0.68 -6.66
CA LEU A 120 -4.53 0.93 -5.49
C LEU A 120 -4.59 -0.30 -4.58
N ALA A 121 -4.72 -1.50 -5.15
CA ALA A 121 -4.66 -2.76 -4.41
C ALA A 121 -3.31 -2.95 -3.70
N GLU A 122 -2.19 -2.61 -4.35
CA GLU A 122 -0.86 -2.64 -3.73
C GLU A 122 -0.78 -1.71 -2.49
N TYR A 123 -1.33 -0.49 -2.59
CA TYR A 123 -1.37 0.43 -1.45
C TYR A 123 -2.25 -0.06 -0.31
N ASP A 124 -3.40 -0.66 -0.61
CA ASP A 124 -4.27 -1.26 0.40
C ASP A 124 -3.56 -2.42 1.11
N GLN A 125 -2.84 -3.28 0.37
CA GLN A 125 -2.01 -4.35 0.94
C GLN A 125 -0.88 -3.80 1.84
N HIS A 126 -0.24 -2.69 1.44
CA HIS A 126 0.75 -2.02 2.28
C HIS A 126 0.15 -1.53 3.59
N LEU A 127 -1.02 -0.90 3.55
CA LEU A 127 -1.72 -0.42 4.75
C LEU A 127 -2.14 -1.58 5.66
N GLN A 128 -2.61 -2.69 5.09
CA GLN A 128 -2.92 -3.90 5.84
C GLN A 128 -1.68 -4.49 6.52
N THR A 129 -0.55 -4.56 5.81
CA THR A 129 0.73 -5.06 6.35
C THR A 129 1.27 -4.15 7.47
N LEU A 130 1.05 -2.85 7.35
CA LEU A 130 1.43 -1.87 8.37
C LEU A 130 0.63 -2.04 9.66
N GLY A 131 -0.67 -2.37 9.59
CA GLY A 131 -1.54 -2.49 10.77
C GLY A 131 -1.63 -1.15 11.49
N ASP A 132 -1.12 -1.07 12.72
CA ASP A 132 -0.99 0.19 13.50
C ASP A 132 0.40 0.85 13.38
N ARG A 133 1.33 0.20 12.68
CA ARG A 133 2.74 0.62 12.63
C ARG A 133 2.98 1.73 11.62
N ASN A 134 4.04 2.51 11.81
CA ASN A 134 4.41 3.60 10.90
C ASN A 134 5.25 3.16 9.69
N SER A 135 5.94 2.03 9.80
CA SER A 135 6.78 1.47 8.73
C SER A 135 6.99 -0.02 8.89
N TYR A 136 7.44 -0.67 7.81
CA TYR A 136 7.92 -2.06 7.84
C TYR A 136 9.00 -2.30 6.76
N SER A 137 9.77 -3.37 6.90
CA SER A 137 10.68 -3.85 5.86
C SER A 137 9.99 -4.83 4.92
N LYS A 138 10.19 -4.67 3.60
CA LYS A 138 9.68 -5.62 2.61
C LYS A 138 10.27 -7.02 2.79
N SER A 139 11.54 -7.12 3.21
CA SER A 139 12.21 -8.41 3.43
C SER A 139 11.94 -9.03 4.80
N ASP A 140 11.61 -8.22 5.80
CA ASP A 140 11.27 -8.67 7.15
C ASP A 140 10.13 -7.82 7.71
N PRO A 141 8.87 -8.19 7.41
CA PRO A 141 7.73 -7.39 7.81
C PRO A 141 7.56 -7.26 9.32
N SER A 142 8.22 -8.06 10.14
CA SER A 142 8.13 -8.02 11.61
C SER A 142 9.14 -7.06 12.25
N ALA A 143 10.22 -6.71 11.54
CA ALA A 143 11.22 -5.77 12.05
C ALA A 143 10.68 -4.34 12.10
N THR A 144 11.03 -3.61 13.16
CA THR A 144 10.64 -2.21 13.34
C THR A 144 11.83 -1.29 13.17
N PHE A 145 11.63 -0.09 12.65
CA PHE A 145 12.69 0.91 12.54
C PHE A 145 12.98 1.55 13.89
N MET A 146 14.23 1.44 14.34
CA MET A 146 14.68 1.98 15.63
C MET A 146 16.08 2.56 15.53
N ARG A 147 16.39 3.52 16.43
CA ARG A 147 17.73 4.07 16.57
C ARG A 147 18.65 2.99 17.14
N MET A 148 19.70 2.66 16.41
CA MET A 148 20.76 1.73 16.85
C MET A 148 21.97 2.51 17.34
N LYS A 149 22.82 1.87 18.16
CA LYS A 149 24.10 2.46 18.59
C LYS A 149 25.08 2.61 17.42
N GLU A 150 25.15 1.59 16.55
CA GLU A 150 25.97 1.63 15.35
C GLU A 150 25.24 2.33 14.20
N ASP A 151 25.62 3.58 13.95
CA ASP A 151 25.18 4.35 12.79
C ASP A 151 26.23 4.27 11.67
N ALA A 152 26.25 3.15 10.95
CA ALA A 152 27.20 2.94 9.85
C ALA A 152 27.09 3.99 8.72
N MET A 153 25.98 4.72 8.62
CA MET A 153 25.75 5.74 7.61
C MET A 153 26.00 7.17 8.14
N ASN A 154 26.27 7.33 9.46
CA ASN A 154 26.47 8.60 10.17
C ASN A 154 25.42 9.68 9.82
N ASN A 155 24.21 9.27 9.47
CA ASN A 155 23.12 10.14 9.03
C ASN A 155 21.94 10.11 10.02
N GLY A 156 22.09 9.43 11.15
CA GLY A 156 21.07 9.26 12.17
C GLY A 156 19.90 8.38 11.72
N GLN A 157 20.06 7.62 10.63
CA GLN A 157 19.01 6.80 10.07
C GLN A 157 18.73 5.60 11.00
N THR A 158 17.47 5.47 11.36
CA THR A 158 16.94 4.28 12.05
C THR A 158 17.19 3.03 11.20
N LYS A 159 17.42 1.89 11.85
CA LYS A 159 17.67 0.61 11.20
C LYS A 159 16.58 -0.39 11.58
N PRO A 160 16.34 -1.42 10.74
CA PRO A 160 15.38 -2.45 11.09
C PRO A 160 15.96 -3.29 12.23
N GLY A 161 15.18 -3.49 13.27
CA GLY A 161 15.64 -4.27 14.40
C GLY A 161 14.51 -4.80 15.26
N TYR A 162 14.95 -5.55 16.26
CA TYR A 162 14.12 -6.09 17.32
C TYR A 162 14.63 -5.56 18.66
N ASN A 163 13.70 -5.19 19.53
CA ASN A 163 14.01 -4.92 20.93
C ASN A 163 13.79 -6.22 21.70
N LEU A 164 14.87 -6.89 22.10
CA LEU A 164 14.82 -8.04 22.98
C LEU A 164 14.91 -7.54 24.42
N GLN A 165 13.89 -7.80 25.22
CA GLN A 165 13.89 -7.54 26.67
C GLN A 165 14.05 -8.86 27.40
N ILE A 166 14.96 -8.87 28.36
CA ILE A 166 15.23 -10.01 29.24
C ILE A 166 15.02 -9.53 30.66
N GLY A 167 14.08 -10.16 31.37
CA GLY A 167 13.88 -9.96 32.80
C GLY A 167 14.61 -11.06 33.58
N ILE A 168 15.39 -10.66 34.58
CA ILE A 168 15.94 -11.57 35.58
C ILE A 168 15.48 -11.13 36.97
N GLU A 169 15.20 -12.11 37.82
CA GLU A 169 14.88 -11.93 39.22
C GLU A 169 15.94 -12.65 40.05
N ASN A 170 16.32 -12.06 41.19
CA ASN A 170 17.39 -12.54 42.08
C ASN A 170 17.45 -14.08 42.16
N GLN A 171 18.50 -14.67 41.59
CA GLN A 171 18.93 -16.04 41.91
C GLN A 171 19.70 -16.05 43.23
#